data_AF-A0A1V6I2B9-F1
#
_entry.id   AF-A0A1V6I2B9-F1
#
_cell.length_a   1.000
_cell.length_b   1.000
_cell.length_c   1.000
_cell.angle_alpha   90.00
_cell.angle_beta   90.00
_cell.angle_gamma   90.00
#
_symmetry.space_group_name_H-M   'P 1'
#
loop_
_entity.id
_entity.type
_entity.pdbx_description
1 polymer ?
#
loop_
_entity_poly.entity_id
_entity_poly.type
_entity_poly.pdbx_seq_one_letter_code
_entity_poly.pdbx_strand_id
1 'polypeptide(L)'
;MNRNLKYFKIANELNKDFHNQLIERKLHFRGNENSFSLISVAKETAEKGVPNLKEKEDAIKLLKNEIVLSEPKRNTPEKELQAWIILYSMRNNGVLPFSDNLKLITTELVFKNKKEYKLSKPKRDIRNDILAIDDKNNLCVIELKYTRDNEVKRQTLEFEKVVKYENEFFYQLVKLYTDKEWNGSIRKISVWPKAEGKTRKKEYIEVEEINYSTNEEKTIYTFEYGTV
;
A
#
# COMPACT_ATOMS: atom_id res chain seq x y z
N MET A 1 -16.87 -3.08 17.86
CA MET A 1 -15.63 -2.59 18.51
C MET A 1 -14.99 -1.59 17.57
N ASN A 2 -14.88 -0.32 17.96
CA ASN A 2 -14.26 0.70 17.12
C ASN A 2 -12.74 0.50 17.16
N ARG A 3 -12.15 0.16 16.02
CA ARG A 3 -10.69 0.06 15.87
C ARG A 3 -10.09 1.46 16.02
N ASN A 4 -9.02 1.55 16.80
CA ASN A 4 -8.37 2.83 17.08
C ASN A 4 -7.35 3.17 15.97
N LEU A 5 -7.38 4.42 15.49
CA LEU A 5 -6.40 4.96 14.54
C LEU A 5 -5.12 5.51 15.19
N LYS A 6 -4.87 5.29 16.49
CA LYS A 6 -3.72 5.83 17.25
C LYS A 6 -2.42 5.78 16.44
N TYR A 7 -2.02 4.59 15.97
CA TYR A 7 -0.72 4.43 15.30
C TYR A 7 -0.70 4.91 13.85
N PHE A 8 -1.86 4.98 13.19
CA PHE A 8 -1.98 5.65 11.89
C PHE A 8 -1.80 7.16 12.04
N LYS A 9 -2.38 7.75 13.09
CA LYS A 9 -2.20 9.19 13.41
C LYS A 9 -0.74 9.51 13.67
N ILE A 10 -0.08 8.73 14.53
CA ILE A 10 1.35 8.91 14.83
C ILE A 10 2.20 8.79 13.56
N ALA A 11 1.99 7.75 12.75
CA ALA A 11 2.75 7.58 11.51
C ALA A 11 2.51 8.73 10.51
N ASN A 12 1.27 9.19 10.36
CA ASN A 12 0.91 10.30 9.49
C ASN A 12 1.56 11.62 9.96
N GLU A 13 1.51 11.92 11.26
CA GLU A 13 2.18 13.08 11.84
C GLU A 13 3.69 13.03 11.60
N LEU A 14 4.34 11.90 11.92
CA LEU A 14 5.78 11.75 11.72
C LEU A 14 6.19 11.88 10.24
N ASN A 15 5.38 11.37 9.31
CA ASN A 15 5.61 11.53 7.88
C ASN A 15 5.51 13.00 7.43
N LYS A 16 4.63 13.80 8.04
CA LYS A 16 4.50 15.24 7.77
C LYS A 16 5.63 16.03 8.41
N ASP A 17 5.88 15.80 9.69
CA ASP A 17 6.87 16.52 10.51
C ASP A 17 8.30 16.34 9.96
N PHE A 18 8.62 15.14 9.44
CA PHE A 18 9.98 14.78 8.99
C PHE A 18 10.07 14.51 7.47
N HIS A 19 9.13 15.05 6.68
CA HIS A 19 8.98 14.73 5.25
C HIS A 19 10.30 14.77 4.45
N ASN A 20 11.04 15.88 4.52
CA ASN A 20 12.27 16.05 3.76
C ASN A 20 13.37 15.07 4.20
N GLN A 21 13.53 14.89 5.51
CA GLN A 21 14.50 13.95 6.09
C GLN A 21 14.18 12.51 5.67
N LEU A 22 12.89 12.14 5.64
CA LEU A 22 12.43 10.82 5.23
C LEU A 22 12.67 10.58 3.74
N ILE A 23 12.44 11.57 2.86
CA ILE A 23 12.76 11.46 1.42
C ILE A 23 14.26 11.28 1.20
N GLU A 24 15.09 12.12 1.84
CA GLU A 24 16.55 12.08 1.71
C GLU A 24 17.10 10.71 2.12
N ARG A 25 16.61 10.19 3.24
CA ARG A 25 17.03 8.89 3.79
C ARG A 25 16.29 7.70 3.19
N LYS A 26 15.34 7.93 2.26
CA LYS A 26 14.46 6.90 1.69
C LYS A 26 13.80 6.03 2.77
N LEU A 27 13.17 6.68 3.75
CA LEU A 27 12.43 6.06 4.85
C LEU A 27 10.96 6.48 4.84
N HIS A 28 10.08 5.68 5.42
CA HIS A 28 8.65 5.99 5.53
C HIS A 28 8.06 5.40 6.81
N PHE A 29 7.22 6.14 7.53
CA PHE A 29 6.45 5.58 8.63
C PHE A 29 5.14 4.97 8.13
N ARG A 30 4.92 3.70 8.45
CA ARG A 30 3.72 2.95 8.08
C ARG A 30 2.89 2.60 9.31
N GLY A 31 1.67 3.11 9.37
CA GLY A 31 0.70 2.83 10.43
C GLY A 31 0.06 1.45 10.29
N ASN A 32 -0.25 0.82 11.41
CA ASN A 32 -1.00 -0.44 11.50
C ASN A 32 -1.92 -0.41 12.72
N GLU A 33 -2.82 -1.40 12.85
CA GLU A 33 -3.81 -1.42 13.94
C GLU A 33 -3.17 -1.37 15.35
N ASN A 34 -2.08 -2.11 15.56
CA ASN A 34 -1.52 -2.32 16.89
C ASN A 34 -0.17 -1.63 17.10
N SER A 35 0.45 -1.10 16.05
CA SER A 35 1.77 -0.46 16.09
C SER A 35 1.97 0.35 14.81
N PHE A 36 3.12 1.01 14.71
CA PHE A 36 3.61 1.50 13.43
C PHE A 36 5.05 1.01 13.21
N SER A 37 5.58 1.24 12.02
CA SER A 37 6.93 0.85 11.64
C SER A 37 7.62 1.95 10.88
N LEU A 38 8.93 2.09 11.06
CA LEU A 38 9.78 2.86 10.17
C LEU A 38 10.38 1.89 9.14
N ILE A 39 10.02 2.05 7.87
CA ILE A 39 10.47 1.17 6.79
C ILE A 39 11.38 1.92 5.82
N SER A 40 12.28 1.20 5.18
CA SER A 40 13.07 1.67 4.05
C SER A 40 12.28 1.52 2.76
N VAL A 41 12.37 2.57 1.96
CA VAL A 41 11.88 2.64 0.58
C VAL A 41 13.05 2.75 -0.41
N ALA A 42 14.26 2.43 0.04
CA ALA A 42 15.40 2.18 -0.84
C ALA A 42 15.28 0.79 -1.48
N LYS A 43 15.78 0.63 -2.71
CA LYS A 43 15.67 -0.62 -3.46
C LYS A 43 16.40 -1.77 -2.74
N GLU A 44 17.59 -1.48 -2.23
CA GLU A 44 18.52 -2.44 -1.63
C GLU A 44 17.99 -2.99 -0.29
N THR A 45 17.14 -2.23 0.38
CA THR A 45 16.56 -2.58 1.69
C THR A 45 15.04 -2.48 1.70
N ALA A 46 14.41 -2.74 0.55
CA ALA A 46 12.98 -2.52 0.34
C ALA A 46 12.11 -3.15 1.45
N GLU A 47 11.31 -2.30 2.10
CA GLU A 47 10.42 -2.62 3.23
C GLU A 47 11.09 -3.25 4.48
N LYS A 48 12.42 -3.25 4.56
CA LYS A 48 13.15 -3.53 5.81
C LYS A 48 12.99 -2.35 6.75
N GLY A 49 13.10 -2.56 8.04
CA GLY A 49 12.91 -1.47 8.98
C GLY A 49 12.79 -1.91 10.42
N VAL A 50 12.34 -0.98 11.24
CA VAL A 50 12.07 -1.19 12.67
C VAL A 50 10.56 -1.38 12.84
N PRO A 51 10.08 -2.62 13.06
CA PRO A 51 8.66 -2.88 13.30
C PRO A 51 8.28 -2.57 14.74
N ASN A 52 6.98 -2.62 15.03
CA ASN A 52 6.42 -2.63 16.38
C ASN A 52 6.70 -1.39 17.24
N LEU A 53 6.93 -0.24 16.62
CA LEU A 53 7.00 1.05 17.33
C LEU A 53 5.64 1.38 17.94
N LYS A 54 5.67 1.99 19.12
CA LYS A 54 4.47 2.34 19.91
C LYS A 54 4.40 3.82 20.24
N GLU A 55 5.54 4.42 20.56
CA GLU A 55 5.64 5.80 21.02
C GLU A 55 6.34 6.70 20.00
N LYS A 56 5.89 7.95 19.89
CA LYS A 56 6.37 8.92 18.90
C LYS A 56 7.84 9.29 19.16
N GLU A 57 8.21 9.39 20.43
CA GLU A 57 9.53 9.81 20.90
C GLU A 57 10.62 8.80 20.51
N ASP A 58 10.32 7.50 20.56
CA ASP A 58 11.26 6.44 20.16
C ASP A 58 11.52 6.48 18.66
N ALA A 59 10.48 6.73 17.87
CA ALA A 59 10.61 6.93 16.42
C ALA A 59 11.47 8.16 16.07
N ILE A 60 11.30 9.27 16.80
CA ILE A 60 12.12 10.47 16.63
C ILE A 60 13.58 10.21 17.00
N LYS A 61 13.84 9.47 18.08
CA LYS A 61 15.21 9.07 18.47
C LYS A 61 15.86 8.21 17.39
N LEU A 62 15.14 7.27 16.80
CA LEU A 62 15.63 6.46 15.68
C LEU A 62 16.01 7.32 14.47
N LEU A 63 15.23 8.36 14.15
CA LEU A 63 15.59 9.29 13.07
C LEU A 63 16.84 10.13 13.37
N LYS A 64 17.18 10.38 14.64
CA LYS A 64 18.42 11.10 14.97
C LYS A 64 19.66 10.22 14.83
N ASN A 65 19.49 8.90 14.83
CA ASN A 65 20.59 7.94 14.74
C ASN A 65 20.72 7.36 13.33
N GLU A 66 21.89 6.80 13.04
CA GLU A 66 22.09 5.97 11.87
C GLU A 66 21.26 4.68 12.01
N ILE A 67 20.53 4.31 10.96
CA ILE A 67 19.72 3.11 10.92
C ILE A 67 20.41 2.14 9.97
N VAL A 68 21.04 1.11 10.52
CA VAL A 68 21.69 0.06 9.73
C VAL A 68 20.67 -1.03 9.43
N LEU A 69 20.32 -1.19 8.16
CA LEU A 69 19.39 -2.23 7.69
C LEU A 69 20.18 -3.29 6.92
N SER A 70 19.84 -4.56 7.16
CA SER A 70 20.36 -5.67 6.36
C SER A 70 19.55 -5.82 5.08
N GLU A 71 20.24 -6.21 4.00
CA GLU A 71 19.61 -6.55 2.74
C GLU A 71 18.62 -7.72 2.91
N PRO A 72 17.57 -7.79 2.07
CA PRO A 72 16.70 -8.96 2.01
C PRO A 72 17.49 -10.24 1.71
N LYS A 73 17.32 -11.27 2.55
CA LYS A 73 17.94 -12.60 2.35
C LYS A 73 17.49 -13.31 1.06
N ARG A 74 16.42 -12.84 0.42
CA ARG A 74 15.86 -13.38 -0.81
C ARG A 74 15.41 -12.22 -1.68
N ASN A 75 15.45 -12.42 -3.00
CA ASN A 75 14.89 -11.48 -3.96
C ASN A 75 13.38 -11.32 -3.72
N THR A 76 12.90 -10.08 -3.61
CA THR A 76 11.49 -9.75 -3.39
C THR A 76 11.04 -8.61 -4.32
N PRO A 77 10.82 -8.89 -5.62
CA PRO A 77 10.54 -7.84 -6.62
C PRO A 77 9.27 -7.04 -6.32
N GLU A 78 8.25 -7.67 -5.74
CA GLU A 78 7.01 -7.00 -5.33
C GLU A 78 7.26 -5.96 -4.22
N LYS A 79 8.20 -6.23 -3.31
CA LYS A 79 8.61 -5.28 -2.28
C LYS A 79 9.43 -4.13 -2.84
N GLU A 80 10.27 -4.39 -3.84
CA GLU A 80 10.99 -3.35 -4.56
C GLU A 80 10.03 -2.42 -5.31
N LEU A 81 9.03 -2.98 -6.01
CA LEU A 81 7.97 -2.20 -6.66
C LEU A 81 7.22 -1.34 -5.65
N GLN A 82 6.80 -1.91 -4.53
CA GLN A 82 6.07 -1.18 -3.51
C GLN A 82 6.90 -0.06 -2.87
N ALA A 83 8.17 -0.33 -2.53
CA ALA A 83 9.10 0.68 -2.04
C ALA A 83 9.27 1.83 -3.04
N TRP A 84 9.40 1.51 -4.33
CA TRP A 84 9.48 2.52 -5.40
C TRP A 84 8.20 3.37 -5.48
N ILE A 85 7.03 2.75 -5.43
CA ILE A 85 5.73 3.45 -5.46
C ILE A 85 5.58 4.38 -4.25
N ILE A 86 5.97 3.93 -3.05
CA ILE A 86 5.92 4.77 -1.84
C ILE A 86 6.85 5.97 -1.98
N LEU A 87 8.11 5.76 -2.41
CA LEU A 87 9.07 6.84 -2.59
C LEU A 87 8.61 7.84 -3.67
N TYR A 88 8.04 7.36 -4.77
CA TYR A 88 7.42 8.22 -5.77
C TYR A 88 6.30 9.05 -5.16
N SER A 89 5.38 8.42 -4.43
CA SER A 89 4.26 9.10 -3.78
C SER A 89 4.72 10.16 -2.79
N MET A 90 5.76 9.88 -1.99
CA MET A 90 6.33 10.87 -1.09
C MET A 90 6.83 12.10 -1.85
N ARG A 91 7.52 11.93 -2.97
CA ARG A 91 8.04 13.04 -3.79
C ARG A 91 6.96 13.80 -4.56
N ASN A 92 5.79 13.20 -4.74
CA ASN A 92 4.70 13.73 -5.55
C ASN A 92 3.43 14.00 -4.71
N ASN A 93 3.60 14.51 -3.49
CA ASN A 93 2.49 14.97 -2.64
C ASN A 93 1.39 13.91 -2.37
N GLY A 94 1.79 12.64 -2.32
CA GLY A 94 0.92 11.50 -2.08
C GLY A 94 0.34 10.87 -3.35
N VAL A 95 0.64 11.37 -4.54
CA VAL A 95 0.10 10.88 -5.80
C VAL A 95 0.78 9.57 -6.21
N LEU A 96 -0.01 8.59 -6.68
CA LEU A 96 0.50 7.31 -7.15
C LEU A 96 1.02 7.41 -8.61
N PRO A 97 2.09 6.67 -8.96
CA PRO A 97 2.79 6.81 -10.25
C PRO A 97 2.00 6.32 -11.47
N PHE A 98 0.83 5.72 -11.27
CA PHE A 98 -0.01 5.18 -12.35
C PHE A 98 -1.28 6.00 -12.59
N SER A 99 -1.55 7.05 -11.80
CA SER A 99 -2.64 7.99 -12.05
C SER A 99 -2.50 9.23 -11.18
N ASP A 100 -2.55 10.41 -11.80
CA ASP A 100 -2.54 11.70 -11.10
C ASP A 100 -3.76 11.91 -10.17
N ASN A 101 -4.80 11.09 -10.35
CA ASN A 101 -6.03 11.17 -9.58
C ASN A 101 -6.01 10.31 -8.30
N LEU A 102 -4.99 9.46 -8.11
CA LEU A 102 -4.93 8.52 -6.99
C LEU A 102 -3.98 9.02 -5.90
N LYS A 103 -4.50 9.23 -4.69
CA LYS A 103 -3.73 9.64 -3.52
C LYS A 103 -3.55 8.48 -2.54
N LEU A 104 -2.31 8.17 -2.18
CA LEU A 104 -1.94 7.14 -1.22
C LEU A 104 -2.55 7.41 0.17
N ILE A 105 -3.12 6.36 0.77
CA ILE A 105 -3.59 6.35 2.16
C ILE A 105 -2.60 5.59 3.03
N THR A 106 -2.35 4.31 2.71
CA THR A 106 -1.44 3.45 3.46
C THR A 106 -1.01 2.26 2.62
N THR A 107 -0.02 1.52 3.10
CA THR A 107 0.46 0.27 2.51
C THR A 107 0.47 -0.88 3.53
N GLU A 108 0.55 -2.12 3.04
CA GLU A 108 0.55 -3.37 3.85
C GLU A 108 -0.50 -3.41 4.97
N LEU A 109 -1.73 -2.98 4.71
CA LEU A 109 -2.74 -2.97 5.76
C LEU A 109 -3.22 -4.39 6.05
N VAL A 110 -2.97 -4.87 7.27
CA VAL A 110 -3.30 -6.24 7.70
C VAL A 110 -4.50 -6.25 8.64
N PHE A 111 -5.43 -7.17 8.38
CA PHE A 111 -6.53 -7.49 9.26
C PHE A 111 -6.47 -8.96 9.67
N LYS A 112 -6.62 -9.21 10.97
CA LYS A 112 -6.88 -10.56 11.47
C LYS A 112 -8.19 -11.08 10.87
N ASN A 113 -8.18 -12.33 10.48
CA ASN A 113 -9.37 -12.97 9.94
C ASN A 113 -10.50 -13.00 10.98
N LYS A 114 -11.69 -12.59 10.58
CA LYS A 114 -12.92 -12.65 11.37
C LYS A 114 -13.96 -13.47 10.60
N LYS A 115 -14.73 -14.29 11.31
CA LYS A 115 -15.76 -15.16 10.70
C LYS A 115 -16.77 -14.36 9.88
N GLU A 116 -17.06 -13.15 10.33
CA GLU A 116 -18.00 -12.19 9.76
C GLU A 116 -17.58 -11.69 8.38
N TYR A 117 -16.29 -11.67 8.09
CA TYR A 117 -15.79 -11.27 6.77
C TYR A 117 -16.16 -12.29 5.68
N LYS A 118 -16.48 -13.55 6.05
CA LYS A 118 -16.84 -14.62 5.10
C LYS A 118 -15.79 -14.79 3.99
N LEU A 119 -14.52 -14.86 4.39
CA LEU A 119 -13.38 -15.07 3.49
C LEU A 119 -13.32 -16.53 3.01
N SER A 120 -12.82 -16.74 1.79
CA SER A 120 -12.68 -18.09 1.22
C SER A 120 -11.51 -18.86 1.83
N LYS A 121 -10.52 -18.17 2.41
CA LYS A 121 -9.39 -18.75 3.15
C LYS A 121 -9.41 -18.30 4.63
N PRO A 122 -10.33 -18.85 5.48
CA PRO A 122 -10.63 -18.33 6.82
C PRO A 122 -9.51 -18.47 7.87
N LYS A 123 -8.41 -19.16 7.56
CA LYS A 123 -7.27 -19.38 8.49
C LYS A 123 -6.11 -18.41 8.30
N ARG A 124 -6.18 -17.51 7.32
CA ARG A 124 -5.09 -16.57 7.02
C ARG A 124 -5.55 -15.15 7.28
N ASP A 125 -4.66 -14.34 7.86
CA ASP A 125 -4.84 -12.89 7.88
C ASP A 125 -4.95 -12.37 6.45
N ILE A 126 -5.72 -11.30 6.32
CA ILE A 126 -5.93 -10.65 5.04
C ILE A 126 -5.11 -9.36 5.01
N ARG A 127 -4.45 -9.14 3.88
CA ARG A 127 -3.59 -8.00 3.64
C ARG A 127 -4.00 -7.33 2.34
N ASN A 128 -3.89 -6.02 2.32
CA ASN A 128 -3.84 -5.25 1.09
C ASN A 128 -2.48 -4.56 0.96
N ASP A 129 -1.94 -4.55 -0.24
CA ASP A 129 -0.63 -3.95 -0.53
C ASP A 129 -0.68 -2.42 -0.50
N ILE A 130 -1.63 -1.81 -1.22
CA ILE A 130 -1.82 -0.35 -1.30
C ILE A 130 -3.29 0.04 -1.22
N LEU A 131 -3.59 1.00 -0.34
CA LEU A 131 -4.86 1.73 -0.31
C LEU A 131 -4.67 3.15 -0.81
N ALA A 132 -5.60 3.60 -1.63
CA ALA A 132 -5.65 4.97 -2.14
C ALA A 132 -7.09 5.48 -2.23
N ILE A 133 -7.24 6.77 -2.50
CA ILE A 133 -8.52 7.39 -2.84
C ILE A 133 -8.40 8.16 -4.15
N ASP A 134 -9.42 8.06 -5.00
CA ASP A 134 -9.49 8.82 -6.25
C ASP A 134 -10.11 10.21 -6.10
N ASP A 135 -10.21 10.94 -7.20
CA ASP A 135 -10.82 12.27 -7.33
C ASP A 135 -12.35 12.24 -7.10
N LYS A 136 -12.99 11.11 -7.37
CA LYS A 136 -14.42 10.86 -7.13
C LYS A 136 -14.70 10.33 -5.72
N ASN A 137 -13.69 10.30 -4.85
CA ASN A 137 -13.75 9.79 -3.48
C ASN A 137 -14.09 8.29 -3.36
N ASN A 138 -13.74 7.49 -4.37
CA ASN A 138 -13.79 6.03 -4.28
C ASN A 138 -12.54 5.51 -3.58
N LEU A 139 -12.69 4.52 -2.69
CA LEU A 139 -11.55 3.82 -2.09
C LEU A 139 -10.98 2.83 -3.11
N CYS A 140 -9.70 2.94 -3.43
CA CYS A 140 -9.01 2.05 -4.34
C CYS A 140 -8.23 0.99 -3.54
N VAL A 141 -8.63 -0.27 -3.69
CA VAL A 141 -7.95 -1.45 -3.16
C VAL A 141 -7.02 -1.97 -4.24
N ILE A 142 -5.71 -1.80 -4.03
CA ILE A 142 -4.69 -2.06 -5.04
C ILE A 142 -3.80 -3.22 -4.58
N GLU A 143 -3.68 -4.24 -5.42
CA GLU A 143 -2.82 -5.41 -5.19
C GLU A 143 -1.69 -5.41 -6.22
N LEU A 144 -0.46 -5.62 -5.76
CA LEU A 144 0.73 -5.69 -6.58
C LEU A 144 1.04 -7.16 -6.88
N LYS A 145 1.55 -7.43 -8.08
CA LYS A 145 2.23 -8.70 -8.39
C LYS A 145 3.47 -8.53 -9.24
N TYR A 146 4.43 -9.40 -8.97
CA TYR A 146 5.59 -9.58 -9.85
C TYR A 146 5.34 -10.54 -11.02
N THR A 147 4.28 -11.35 -10.97
CA THR A 147 3.84 -12.27 -12.04
C THR A 147 2.32 -12.21 -12.21
N ARG A 148 1.82 -12.55 -13.40
CA ARG A 148 0.38 -12.60 -13.62
C ARG A 148 -0.24 -13.81 -12.92
N ASP A 149 -1.05 -13.55 -11.90
CA ASP A 149 -1.77 -14.56 -11.13
C ASP A 149 -3.24 -14.13 -10.91
N ASN A 150 -4.16 -15.07 -11.08
CA ASN A 150 -5.58 -14.88 -10.80
C ASN A 150 -5.87 -14.67 -9.30
N GLU A 151 -4.95 -15.04 -8.41
CA GLU A 151 -5.08 -14.86 -6.96
C GLU A 151 -5.30 -13.37 -6.57
N VAL A 152 -4.78 -12.43 -7.36
CA VAL A 152 -5.02 -10.97 -7.18
C VAL A 152 -6.50 -10.64 -7.10
N LYS A 153 -7.30 -11.25 -7.98
CA LYS A 153 -8.74 -10.99 -8.04
C LYS A 153 -9.41 -11.45 -6.75
N ARG A 154 -9.02 -12.63 -6.25
CA ARG A 154 -9.50 -13.14 -4.98
C ARG A 154 -9.10 -12.22 -3.82
N GLN A 155 -7.86 -11.75 -3.78
CA GLN A 155 -7.36 -10.88 -2.72
C GLN A 155 -8.09 -9.53 -2.67
N THR A 156 -8.27 -8.87 -3.81
CA THR A 156 -9.00 -7.59 -3.90
C THR A 156 -10.48 -7.74 -3.53
N LEU A 157 -11.15 -8.79 -4.00
CA LEU A 157 -12.54 -9.10 -3.64
C LEU A 157 -12.70 -9.47 -2.15
N GLU A 158 -11.74 -10.18 -1.57
CA GLU A 158 -11.76 -10.48 -0.15
C GLU A 158 -11.52 -9.25 0.71
N PHE A 159 -10.64 -8.35 0.29
CA PHE A 159 -10.37 -7.12 1.02
C PHE A 159 -11.56 -6.16 0.96
N GLU A 160 -12.29 -6.13 -0.16
CA GLU A 160 -13.58 -5.42 -0.25
C GLU A 160 -14.56 -5.86 0.85
N LYS A 161 -14.63 -7.15 1.18
CA LYS A 161 -15.49 -7.63 2.28
C LYS A 161 -15.07 -7.07 3.63
N VAL A 162 -13.77 -6.94 3.88
CA VAL A 162 -13.23 -6.32 5.09
C VAL A 162 -13.60 -4.84 5.13
N VAL A 163 -13.43 -4.13 4.01
CA VAL A 163 -13.77 -2.70 3.90
C VAL A 163 -15.25 -2.47 4.21
N LYS A 164 -16.14 -3.28 3.64
CA LYS A 164 -17.58 -3.17 3.88
C LYS A 164 -17.96 -3.46 5.33
N TYR A 165 -17.28 -4.40 5.98
CA TYR A 165 -17.57 -4.75 7.38
C TYR A 165 -16.99 -3.73 8.37
N GLU A 166 -15.78 -3.23 8.12
CA GLU A 166 -15.07 -2.26 8.97
C GLU A 166 -15.25 -0.83 8.43
N ASN A 167 -16.42 -0.50 7.88
CA ASN A 167 -16.67 0.72 7.10
C ASN A 167 -16.29 2.03 7.84
N GLU A 168 -16.64 2.14 9.13
CA GLU A 168 -16.35 3.32 9.95
C GLU A 168 -14.84 3.54 10.07
N PHE A 169 -14.07 2.46 10.25
CA PHE A 169 -12.61 2.53 10.32
C PHE A 169 -12.02 3.07 9.01
N PHE A 170 -12.49 2.59 7.85
CA PHE A 170 -11.98 3.07 6.55
C PHE A 170 -12.39 4.52 6.27
N TYR A 171 -13.58 4.94 6.67
CA TYR A 171 -13.99 6.35 6.56
C TYR A 171 -13.07 7.25 7.37
N GLN A 172 -12.79 6.90 8.62
CA GLN A 172 -11.88 7.66 9.48
C GLN A 172 -10.42 7.63 8.95
N LEU A 173 -9.97 6.49 8.40
CA LEU A 173 -8.63 6.33 7.84
C LEU A 173 -8.44 7.23 6.60
N VAL A 174 -9.42 7.25 5.69
CA VAL A 174 -9.40 8.13 4.51
C VAL A 174 -9.31 9.60 4.94
N LYS A 175 -10.16 10.01 5.87
CA LYS A 175 -10.19 11.39 6.37
C LYS A 175 -8.86 11.80 7.00
N LEU A 176 -8.24 10.91 7.79
CA LEU A 176 -6.94 11.14 8.42
C LEU A 176 -5.81 11.44 7.41
N TYR A 177 -5.73 10.70 6.31
CA TYR A 177 -4.61 10.79 5.37
C TYR A 177 -4.84 11.81 4.25
N THR A 178 -6.09 12.14 3.92
CA THR A 178 -6.39 12.87 2.69
C THR A 178 -7.34 14.05 2.85
N ASP A 179 -7.93 14.24 4.03
CA ASP A 179 -8.99 15.21 4.32
C ASP A 179 -10.27 15.04 3.44
N LYS A 180 -10.30 14.03 2.58
CA LYS A 180 -11.46 13.65 1.76
C LYS A 180 -12.45 12.81 2.56
N GLU A 181 -13.68 12.73 2.05
CA GLU A 181 -14.72 11.86 2.59
C GLU A 181 -15.01 10.74 1.62
N TRP A 182 -14.75 9.50 2.04
CA TRP A 182 -15.04 8.32 1.23
C TRP A 182 -16.55 8.19 0.97
N ASN A 183 -16.92 8.01 -0.29
CA ASN A 183 -18.31 7.94 -0.73
C ASN A 183 -18.98 6.55 -0.56
N GLY A 184 -18.27 5.56 0.03
CA GLY A 184 -18.74 4.19 0.19
C GLY A 184 -18.43 3.25 -0.99
N SER A 185 -18.00 3.78 -2.14
CA SER A 185 -17.66 3.01 -3.35
C SER A 185 -16.23 2.51 -3.31
N ILE A 186 -15.99 1.33 -3.89
CA ILE A 186 -14.68 0.66 -3.87
C ILE A 186 -14.29 0.30 -5.31
N ARG A 187 -13.09 0.72 -5.70
CA ARG A 187 -12.43 0.29 -6.95
C ARG A 187 -11.40 -0.78 -6.61
N LYS A 188 -11.34 -1.82 -7.42
CA LYS A 188 -10.40 -2.95 -7.28
C LYS A 188 -9.39 -2.85 -8.42
N ILE A 189 -8.11 -2.76 -8.10
CA ILE A 189 -7.05 -2.52 -9.08
C ILE A 189 -5.96 -3.58 -8.90
N SER A 190 -5.55 -4.22 -10.00
CA SER A 190 -4.34 -5.03 -10.06
C SER A 190 -3.22 -4.26 -10.73
N VAL A 191 -2.01 -4.33 -10.16
CA VAL A 191 -0.80 -3.78 -10.75
C VAL A 191 0.20 -4.90 -10.96
N TRP A 192 0.52 -5.24 -12.20
CA TRP A 192 1.36 -6.40 -12.53
C TRP A 192 2.20 -6.15 -13.79
N PRO A 193 3.20 -6.98 -14.13
CA PRO A 193 4.00 -6.73 -15.31
C PRO A 193 3.18 -6.81 -16.60
N LYS A 194 3.56 -6.00 -17.59
CA LYS A 194 3.10 -6.11 -18.98
C LYS A 194 3.44 -7.52 -19.49
N ALA A 195 2.42 -8.27 -19.93
CA ALA A 195 2.66 -9.59 -20.52
C ALA A 195 3.12 -9.49 -21.97
N GLU A 196 4.02 -10.38 -22.35
CA GLU A 196 4.18 -10.77 -23.75
C GLU A 196 3.24 -11.95 -24.04
N GLY A 197 2.35 -11.82 -25.02
CA GLY A 197 1.46 -12.90 -25.48
C GLY A 197 -0.03 -12.77 -25.12
N LYS A 198 -0.83 -13.71 -25.65
CA LYS A 198 -2.31 -13.65 -25.65
C LYS A 198 -2.88 -13.49 -24.24
N THR A 199 -3.52 -12.35 -24.01
CA THR A 199 -4.40 -12.09 -22.87
C THR A 199 -5.44 -13.21 -22.81
N ARG A 200 -5.47 -13.97 -21.70
CA ARG A 200 -6.62 -14.84 -21.40
C ARG A 200 -7.89 -13.99 -21.48
N LYS A 201 -8.94 -14.51 -22.15
CA LYS A 201 -10.23 -13.83 -22.31
C LYS A 201 -10.66 -13.22 -20.97
N LYS A 202 -10.94 -11.92 -20.96
CA LYS A 202 -11.42 -11.16 -19.81
C LYS A 202 -12.83 -11.63 -19.46
N GLU A 203 -12.94 -12.60 -18.55
CA GLU A 203 -14.26 -13.03 -18.02
C GLU A 203 -14.71 -12.23 -16.79
N TYR A 204 -13.91 -11.27 -16.30
CA TYR A 204 -14.20 -10.57 -15.04
C TYR A 204 -13.97 -9.06 -15.17
N ILE A 205 -15.07 -8.33 -15.36
CA ILE A 205 -15.12 -6.86 -15.57
C ILE A 205 -14.83 -6.06 -14.28
N GLU A 206 -14.81 -6.71 -13.11
CA GLU A 206 -14.80 -6.03 -11.80
C GLU A 206 -13.43 -5.58 -11.26
N VAL A 207 -12.32 -5.94 -11.91
CA VAL A 207 -10.96 -5.55 -11.46
C VAL A 207 -10.25 -4.83 -12.60
N GLU A 208 -9.89 -3.57 -12.34
CA GLU A 208 -9.11 -2.76 -13.27
C GLU A 208 -7.65 -3.25 -13.30
N GLU A 209 -7.03 -3.23 -14.48
CA GLU A 209 -5.68 -3.74 -14.67
C GLU A 209 -4.74 -2.59 -15.06
N ILE A 210 -3.66 -2.43 -14.31
CA ILE A 210 -2.54 -1.55 -14.61
C ILE A 210 -1.32 -2.42 -14.86
N ASN A 211 -0.71 -2.25 -16.03
CA ASN A 211 0.53 -2.95 -16.36
C ASN A 211 1.72 -2.06 -16.05
N TYR A 212 2.81 -2.64 -15.56
CA TYR A 212 4.09 -1.96 -15.47
C TYR A 212 5.16 -2.62 -16.35
N SER A 213 6.13 -1.82 -16.75
CA SER A 213 7.39 -2.30 -17.33
C SER A 213 8.56 -1.61 -16.64
N THR A 214 9.73 -2.26 -16.69
CA THR A 214 10.96 -1.72 -16.10
C THR A 214 12.01 -1.50 -17.17
N ASN A 215 12.88 -0.51 -16.96
CA ASN A 215 14.14 -0.44 -17.72
C ASN A 215 15.02 -1.66 -17.44
N GLU A 216 16.07 -1.86 -18.24
CA GLU A 216 17.00 -3.01 -18.13
C GLU A 216 17.60 -3.13 -16.72
N GLU A 217 17.91 -2.01 -16.08
CA GLU A 217 18.47 -1.94 -14.72
C GLU A 217 17.42 -2.15 -13.60
N LYS A 218 16.13 -2.22 -13.95
CA LYS A 218 15.01 -2.34 -12.99
C LYS A 218 15.02 -1.25 -11.92
N THR A 219 15.36 -0.03 -12.31
CA THR A 219 15.45 1.15 -11.43
C THR A 219 14.28 2.10 -11.64
N ILE A 220 13.62 2.04 -12.79
CA ILE A 220 12.48 2.88 -13.16
C ILE A 220 11.33 1.98 -13.60
N TYR A 221 10.14 2.29 -13.08
CA TYR A 221 8.88 1.67 -13.47
C TYR A 221 8.07 2.65 -14.32
N THR A 222 7.50 2.16 -15.42
CA THR A 222 6.50 2.87 -16.22
C THR A 222 5.18 2.11 -16.15
N PHE A 223 4.06 2.84 -16.17
CA PHE A 223 2.73 2.26 -15.98
C PHE A 223 1.79 2.62 -17.14
N GLU A 224 0.95 1.69 -17.53
CA GLU A 224 -0.09 1.88 -18.55
C GLU A 224 -1.37 1.15 -18.14
N TYR A 225 -2.53 1.73 -18.45
CA TYR A 225 -3.80 1.04 -18.27
C TYR A 225 -3.88 -0.14 -19.25
N GLY A 226 -4.28 -1.32 -18.77
CA GLY A 226 -4.50 -2.48 -19.63
C GLY A 226 -5.67 -2.21 -20.58
N THR A 227 -5.43 -2.33 -21.89
CA THR A 227 -6.49 -2.27 -22.90
C THR A 227 -7.54 -3.35 -22.62
N VAL A 228 -8.81 -2.95 -22.55
CA VAL A 228 -10.00 -3.83 -22.48
C VAL A 228 -10.08 -4.70 -23.72
#